data_AF-A0A5C4JFK2-F1
#
_entry.id   AF-A0A5C4JFK2-F1
#
_cell.length_a   1.000
_cell.length_b   1.000
_cell.length_c   1.000
_cell.angle_alpha   90.00
_cell.angle_beta   90.00
_cell.angle_gamma   90.00
#
_symmetry.space_group_name_H-M   'P 1'
#
loop_
_entity.id
_entity.type
_entity.pdbx_description
1 polymer ?
#
loop_
_entity_poly.entity_id
_entity_poly.type
_entity_poly.pdbx_seq_one_letter_code
_entity_poly.pdbx_strand_id
1 'polypeptide(L)'
;MDRDRRADDAADHLIRLLETLECDCDGCGGTGRTLNAQWREWQQRGTELVAVAHAARRAHELRPAQVTGIVPDGIGGEPAIFAVVERAIADHMRARPAEPEETACEACGGTGRQLTHAGHLFTDLLARHGFVRKR
;
A
#
# COMPACT_ATOMS: atom_id res chain seq x y z
N MET A 1 -27.61 8.47 -36.97
CA MET A 1 -26.68 9.61 -37.04
C MET A 1 -27.06 10.73 -36.07
N ASP A 2 -28.18 11.45 -36.23
CA ASP A 2 -28.48 12.59 -35.32
C ASP A 2 -28.88 12.17 -33.89
N ARG A 3 -29.44 10.96 -33.73
CA ARG A 3 -29.84 10.41 -32.42
C ARG A 3 -28.63 9.91 -31.61
N ASP A 4 -27.67 9.32 -32.30
CA ASP A 4 -26.45 8.75 -31.70
C ASP A 4 -25.55 9.88 -31.18
N ARG A 5 -25.36 10.94 -31.98
CA ARG A 5 -24.60 12.13 -31.58
C ARG A 5 -25.17 12.83 -30.34
N ARG A 6 -26.50 12.95 -30.23
CA ARG A 6 -27.14 13.55 -29.05
C ARG A 6 -26.98 12.70 -27.79
N ALA A 7 -26.92 11.37 -27.94
CA ALA A 7 -26.67 10.47 -26.82
C ALA A 7 -25.22 10.59 -26.32
N ASP A 8 -24.27 10.70 -27.26
CA ASP A 8 -22.86 10.93 -26.95
C ASP A 8 -22.65 12.28 -26.24
N ASP A 9 -23.27 13.37 -26.74
CA ASP A 9 -23.19 14.70 -26.12
C ASP A 9 -23.76 14.71 -24.69
N ALA A 10 -24.84 13.95 -24.44
CA ALA A 10 -25.45 13.84 -23.12
C ALA A 10 -24.58 13.01 -22.15
N ALA A 11 -23.98 11.92 -22.63
CA ALA A 11 -23.05 11.10 -21.85
C ALA A 11 -21.82 11.92 -21.45
N ASP A 12 -21.26 12.70 -22.37
CA ASP A 12 -20.15 13.61 -22.12
C ASP A 12 -20.45 14.67 -21.07
N HIS A 13 -21.68 15.20 -21.07
CA HIS A 13 -22.11 16.16 -20.06
C HIS A 13 -22.23 15.51 -18.67
N LEU A 14 -22.75 14.28 -18.63
CA LEU A 14 -22.88 13.52 -17.39
C LEU A 14 -21.50 13.16 -16.81
N ILE A 15 -20.55 12.75 -17.64
CA ILE A 15 -19.18 12.44 -17.22
C ILE A 15 -18.54 13.67 -16.57
N ARG A 16 -18.59 14.83 -17.24
CA ARG A 16 -18.05 16.09 -16.70
C ARG A 16 -18.71 16.51 -15.39
N LEU A 17 -20.01 16.27 -15.24
CA LEU A 17 -20.72 16.52 -13.99
C LEU A 17 -20.20 15.60 -12.89
N LEU A 18 -20.06 14.30 -13.14
CA LEU A 18 -19.54 13.34 -12.16
C LEU A 18 -18.10 13.66 -11.76
N GLU A 19 -17.25 14.07 -12.70
CA GLU A 19 -15.88 14.55 -12.43
C GLU A 19 -15.84 15.83 -11.58
N THR A 20 -16.89 16.65 -11.67
CA THR A 20 -17.02 17.86 -10.83
C THR A 20 -17.48 17.50 -9.41
N LEU A 21 -18.33 16.49 -9.25
CA LEU A 21 -18.94 16.11 -7.98
C LEU A 21 -18.08 15.14 -7.17
N GLU A 22 -17.25 14.34 -7.83
CA GLU A 22 -16.40 13.35 -7.20
C GLU A 22 -14.95 13.48 -7.67
N CYS A 23 -14.03 13.22 -6.77
CA CYS A 23 -12.62 13.02 -7.08
C CYS A 23 -12.15 11.65 -6.57
N ASP A 24 -10.94 11.28 -6.97
CA ASP A 24 -10.30 10.09 -6.43
C ASP A 24 -10.09 10.25 -4.93
N CYS A 25 -10.33 9.17 -4.20
CA CYS A 25 -10.12 9.16 -2.76
C CYS A 25 -8.63 9.25 -2.44
N ASP A 26 -8.22 10.30 -1.73
CA ASP A 26 -6.81 10.54 -1.36
C ASP A 26 -6.20 9.38 -0.57
N GLY A 27 -7.01 8.66 0.22
CA GLY A 27 -6.55 7.53 1.03
C GLY A 27 -6.16 6.28 0.23
N CYS A 28 -6.70 6.10 -0.98
CA CYS A 28 -6.43 4.93 -1.83
C CYS A 28 -6.02 5.27 -3.26
N GLY A 29 -5.89 6.55 -3.60
CA GLY A 29 -5.54 7.03 -4.94
C GLY A 29 -6.50 6.55 -6.03
N GLY A 30 -7.80 6.45 -5.75
CA GLY A 30 -8.80 6.04 -6.75
C GLY A 30 -9.05 4.53 -6.85
N THR A 31 -8.24 3.69 -6.21
CA THR A 31 -8.32 2.22 -6.37
C THR A 31 -9.46 1.57 -5.59
N GLY A 32 -9.98 2.25 -4.57
CA GLY A 32 -10.94 1.68 -3.61
C GLY A 32 -10.32 0.65 -2.66
N ARG A 33 -9.02 0.40 -2.74
CA ARG A 33 -8.33 -0.60 -1.93
C ARG A 33 -7.12 -0.04 -1.24
N THR A 34 -6.86 -0.50 -0.03
CA THR A 34 -5.66 -0.15 0.71
C THR A 34 -5.03 -1.41 1.26
N LEU A 35 -3.70 -1.41 1.30
CA LEU A 35 -2.93 -2.45 1.96
C LEU A 35 -3.44 -2.58 3.40
N ASN A 36 -3.75 -3.80 3.81
CA ASN A 36 -4.22 -4.02 5.16
C ASN A 36 -3.09 -3.76 6.17
N ALA A 37 -3.45 -3.49 7.43
CA ALA A 37 -2.46 -3.11 8.44
C ALA A 37 -1.39 -4.17 8.67
N GLN A 38 -1.77 -5.46 8.71
CA GLN A 38 -0.85 -6.57 8.95
C GLN A 38 0.17 -6.72 7.81
N TRP A 39 -0.27 -6.57 6.56
CA TRP A 39 0.59 -6.60 5.40
C TRP A 39 1.51 -5.39 5.33
N ARG A 40 1.04 -4.20 5.73
CA ARG A 40 1.90 -3.02 5.84
C ARG A 40 3.02 -3.24 6.86
N GLU A 41 2.68 -3.76 8.03
CA GLU A 41 3.67 -4.08 9.06
C GLU A 41 4.63 -5.18 8.63
N TRP A 42 4.13 -6.19 7.90
CA TRP A 42 4.97 -7.24 7.35
C TRP A 42 5.94 -6.68 6.30
N GLN A 43 5.46 -5.91 5.32
CA GLN A 43 6.31 -5.29 4.31
C GLN A 43 7.36 -4.36 4.92
N GLN A 44 6.97 -3.54 5.91
CA GLN A 44 7.90 -2.66 6.65
C GLN A 44 9.03 -3.46 7.32
N ARG A 45 8.70 -4.53 8.04
CA ARG A 45 9.69 -5.44 8.65
C ARG A 45 10.59 -6.09 7.58
N GLY A 46 10.03 -6.44 6.42
CA GLY A 46 10.80 -6.96 5.29
C GLY A 46 11.84 -5.95 4.78
N THR A 47 11.46 -4.68 4.62
CA THR A 47 12.37 -3.60 4.23
C THR A 47 13.49 -3.39 5.25
N GLU A 48 13.18 -3.45 6.54
CA GLU A 48 14.17 -3.34 7.61
C GLU A 48 15.18 -4.50 7.57
N LEU A 49 14.72 -5.73 7.36
CA LEU A 49 15.60 -6.90 7.22
C LEU A 49 16.55 -6.77 6.01
N VAL A 50 16.05 -6.28 4.88
CA VAL A 50 16.88 -6.00 3.69
C VAL A 50 17.95 -4.95 4.01
N ALA A 51 17.59 -3.88 4.72
CA ALA A 51 18.54 -2.85 5.13
C ALA A 51 19.64 -3.41 6.06
N VAL A 52 19.26 -4.25 7.02
CA VAL A 52 20.20 -4.95 7.92
C VAL A 52 21.14 -5.87 7.14
N ALA A 53 20.61 -6.66 6.20
CA ALA A 53 21.42 -7.55 5.36
C ALA A 53 22.43 -6.77 4.51
N HIS A 54 22.02 -5.65 3.91
CA HIS A 54 22.94 -4.76 3.18
C HIS A 54 23.99 -4.12 4.09
N ALA A 55 23.61 -3.70 5.30
CA ALA A 55 24.55 -3.13 6.26
C ALA A 55 25.59 -4.17 6.72
N ALA A 56 25.16 -5.40 7.02
CA ALA A 56 26.04 -6.50 7.38
C ALA A 56 27.03 -6.83 6.25
N ARG A 57 26.55 -6.88 5.00
CA ARG A 57 27.40 -7.10 3.83
C ARG A 57 28.45 -5.99 3.69
N ARG A 58 28.05 -4.71 3.74
CA ARG A 58 29.01 -3.59 3.65
C ARG A 58 30.03 -3.60 4.79
N ALA A 59 29.61 -3.94 6.01
CA ALA A 59 30.53 -4.04 7.15
C ALA A 59 31.58 -5.14 6.93
N HIS A 60 31.17 -6.28 6.37
CA HIS A 60 32.07 -7.37 5.99
C HIS A 60 33.00 -6.98 4.82
N GLU A 61 32.51 -6.27 3.81
CA GLU A 61 33.33 -5.76 2.70
C GLU A 61 34.35 -4.69 3.13
N LEU A 62 34.05 -3.89 4.15
CA LEU A 62 34.94 -2.85 4.70
C LEU A 62 35.94 -3.39 5.74
N ARG A 63 35.64 -4.54 6.34
CA ARG A 63 36.58 -5.31 7.17
C ARG A 63 36.51 -6.79 6.75
N PRO A 64 37.04 -7.15 5.57
CA PRO A 64 37.36 -8.54 5.30
C PRO A 64 38.43 -8.87 6.32
N ALA A 65 38.19 -9.84 7.21
CA ALA A 65 39.05 -10.05 8.35
C ALA A 65 40.52 -10.14 7.91
N GLN A 66 41.38 -9.34 8.55
CA GLN A 66 42.81 -9.65 8.63
C GLN A 66 42.90 -10.98 9.39
N VAL A 67 42.88 -12.10 8.67
CA VAL A 67 43.11 -13.44 9.23
C VAL A 67 44.62 -13.59 9.43
N THR A 68 45.17 -12.91 10.44
CA THR A 68 46.49 -13.21 11.01
C THR A 68 46.32 -13.43 12.50
N GLY A 69 46.03 -14.67 12.88
CA GLY A 69 46.01 -15.10 14.26
C GLY A 69 45.55 -16.54 14.39
N ILE A 70 46.50 -17.46 14.59
CA ILE A 70 46.25 -18.86 14.94
C ILE A 70 45.43 -18.89 16.23
N VAL A 71 44.17 -19.33 16.15
CA VAL A 71 43.39 -19.77 17.31
C VAL A 71 43.11 -21.26 17.11
N PRO A 72 43.58 -22.15 17.99
CA PRO A 72 43.14 -23.54 17.99
C PRO A 72 41.79 -23.63 18.72
N ASP A 73 40.84 -24.23 18.04
CA ASP A 73 39.55 -24.73 18.52
C ASP A 73 38.38 -23.71 18.65
N GLY A 74 37.30 -23.95 17.88
CA GLY A 74 35.95 -23.47 18.17
C GLY A 74 35.40 -22.23 17.42
N ILE A 75 34.69 -22.47 16.31
CA ILE A 75 33.56 -21.69 15.75
C ILE A 75 33.89 -20.37 15.00
N GLY A 76 33.67 -20.40 13.68
CA GLY A 76 33.82 -19.27 12.75
C GLY A 76 32.78 -18.16 12.92
N GLY A 77 33.26 -16.92 12.97
CA GLY A 77 32.43 -15.71 13.12
C GLY A 77 31.80 -15.17 11.83
N GLU A 78 32.39 -15.43 10.66
CA GLU A 78 31.83 -15.04 9.35
C GLU A 78 30.57 -15.84 8.94
N PRO A 79 30.46 -17.17 9.12
CA PRO A 79 29.25 -17.92 8.80
C PRO A 79 28.08 -17.66 9.78
N ALA A 80 28.35 -17.17 10.99
CA ALA A 80 27.30 -16.99 12.00
C ALA A 80 26.34 -15.83 11.67
N ILE A 81 26.84 -14.69 11.18
CA ILE A 81 26.00 -13.53 10.87
C ILE A 81 25.11 -13.81 9.66
N PHE A 82 25.66 -14.42 8.61
CA PHE A 82 24.88 -14.81 7.43
C PHE A 82 23.80 -15.85 7.80
N ALA A 83 24.13 -16.85 8.62
CA ALA A 83 23.14 -17.82 9.09
C ALA A 83 22.02 -17.18 9.94
N VAL A 84 22.34 -16.16 10.75
CA VAL A 84 21.33 -15.40 11.51
C VAL A 84 20.42 -14.60 10.56
N VAL A 85 20.99 -13.96 9.54
CA VAL A 85 20.20 -13.20 8.54
C VAL A 85 19.31 -14.14 7.73
N GLU A 86 19.82 -15.28 7.25
CA GLU A 86 19.04 -16.28 6.53
C GLU A 86 17.88 -16.83 7.38
N ARG A 87 18.14 -17.11 8.66
CA ARG A 87 17.10 -17.54 9.60
C ARG A 87 16.05 -16.45 9.80
N ALA A 88 16.46 -15.19 9.96
CA ALA A 88 15.54 -14.07 10.11
C ALA A 88 14.66 -13.88 8.85
N ILE A 89 15.22 -14.07 7.65
CA ILE A 89 14.46 -14.07 6.39
C ILE A 89 13.47 -15.23 6.37
N ALA A 90 13.89 -16.44 6.73
CA ALA A 90 13.00 -17.61 6.77
C ALA A 90 11.87 -17.46 7.80
N ASP A 91 12.16 -16.90 8.98
CA ASP A 91 11.16 -16.56 9.99
C ASP A 91 10.18 -15.50 9.47
N HIS A 92 10.69 -14.45 8.80
CA HIS A 92 9.87 -13.41 8.20
C HIS A 92 8.92 -13.96 7.12
N MET A 93 9.41 -14.83 6.24
CA MET A 93 8.59 -15.48 5.20
C MET A 93 7.53 -16.41 5.80
N ARG A 94 7.85 -17.10 6.91
CA ARG A 94 6.85 -17.90 7.65
C ARG A 94 5.80 -17.04 8.36
N ALA A 95 6.15 -15.83 8.77
CA ALA A 95 5.26 -14.87 9.41
C ALA A 95 4.40 -14.07 8.42
N ARG A 96 4.31 -14.51 7.15
CA ARG A 96 3.45 -13.87 6.14
C ARG A 96 2.00 -13.88 6.61
N PRO A 97 1.28 -12.75 6.57
CA PRO A 97 -0.12 -12.73 6.97
C PRO A 97 -0.98 -13.66 6.11
N ALA A 98 -2.03 -14.23 6.71
CA ALA A 98 -2.95 -15.14 6.04
C ALA A 98 -4.13 -14.40 5.40
N GLU A 99 -4.40 -13.18 5.89
CA GLU A 99 -5.43 -12.29 5.43
C GLU A 99 -5.15 -11.78 4.01
N PRO A 100 -6.19 -11.32 3.28
CA PRO A 100 -5.99 -10.64 2.00
C PRO A 100 -5.05 -9.45 2.14
N GLU A 101 -4.13 -9.31 1.18
CA GLU A 101 -3.15 -8.21 1.15
C GLU A 101 -3.82 -6.84 1.14
N GLU A 102 -4.90 -6.71 0.38
CA GLU A 102 -5.68 -5.50 0.27
C GLU A 102 -7.08 -5.67 0.89
N THR A 103 -7.56 -4.58 1.48
CA THR A 103 -8.93 -4.46 2.00
C THR A 103 -9.61 -3.24 1.38
N ALA A 104 -10.94 -3.18 1.49
CA ALA A 104 -11.69 -2.00 1.06
C ALA A 104 -11.18 -0.77 1.81
N CYS A 105 -10.92 0.32 1.10
CA CYS A 105 -10.49 1.55 1.72
C CYS A 105 -11.58 2.08 2.67
N GLU A 106 -11.24 2.27 3.95
CA GLU A 106 -12.18 2.74 4.96
C GLU A 106 -12.69 4.15 4.67
N ALA A 107 -11.85 5.02 4.09
CA ALA A 107 -12.20 6.42 3.81
C ALA A 107 -13.31 6.56 2.75
N CYS A 108 -13.30 5.73 1.71
CA CYS A 108 -14.31 5.74 0.65
C CYS A 108 -15.26 4.54 0.68
N GLY A 109 -15.13 3.65 1.66
CA GLY A 109 -15.91 2.40 1.74
C GLY A 109 -15.72 1.46 0.55
N GLY A 110 -14.57 1.54 -0.13
CA GLY A 110 -14.24 0.68 -1.27
C GLY A 110 -14.63 1.20 -2.65
N THR A 111 -15.20 2.41 -2.77
CA THR A 111 -15.63 2.97 -4.08
C THR A 111 -14.47 3.54 -4.89
N GLY A 112 -13.38 3.92 -4.23
CA GLY A 112 -12.27 4.67 -4.84
C GLY A 112 -12.55 6.16 -5.02
N ARG A 113 -13.77 6.62 -4.72
CA ARG A 113 -14.22 7.99 -4.99
C ARG A 113 -14.67 8.67 -3.71
N GLN A 114 -14.45 9.97 -3.63
CA GLN A 114 -14.95 10.82 -2.55
C GLN A 114 -15.62 12.07 -3.13
N LEU A 115 -16.57 12.63 -2.40
CA LEU A 115 -17.25 13.85 -2.84
C LEU A 115 -16.29 15.04 -2.79
N THR A 116 -16.36 15.88 -3.83
CA THR A 116 -15.76 17.21 -3.78
C THR A 116 -16.62 18.13 -2.93
N HIS A 117 -16.15 19.36 -2.70
CA HIS A 117 -16.98 20.40 -2.07
C HIS A 117 -18.31 20.62 -2.83
N ALA A 118 -18.26 20.65 -4.17
CA ALA A 118 -19.47 20.75 -5.00
C ALA A 118 -20.36 19.50 -4.85
N GLY A 119 -19.76 18.32 -4.77
CA GLY A 119 -20.44 17.06 -4.44
C GLY A 119 -21.25 17.14 -3.15
N HIS A 120 -20.64 17.63 -2.07
CA HIS A 120 -21.32 17.82 -0.79
C HIS A 120 -22.50 18.80 -0.89
N LEU A 121 -22.29 19.97 -1.51
CA LEU A 121 -23.36 20.95 -1.73
C LEU A 121 -24.53 20.37 -2.54
N PHE A 122 -24.22 19.55 -3.54
CA PHE A 122 -25.22 18.85 -4.34
C PHE A 122 -25.99 17.82 -3.51
N THR A 123 -25.32 17.00 -2.69
CA THR A 123 -25.99 16.06 -1.80
C THR A 123 -26.89 16.78 -0.77
N ASP A 124 -26.46 17.92 -0.24
CA ASP A 124 -27.27 18.75 0.67
C ASP A 124 -28.51 19.32 -0.03
N LEU A 125 -28.37 19.76 -1.28
CA LEU A 125 -29.49 20.22 -2.10
C LEU A 125 -30.51 19.10 -2.29
N LEU A 126 -30.05 17.92 -2.69
CA LEU A 126 -30.91 16.75 -2.87
C LEU A 126 -31.61 16.37 -1.55
N ALA A 127 -30.90 16.41 -0.42
CA ALA A 127 -31.44 16.07 0.89
C ALA A 127 -32.54 17.06 1.33
N ARG A 128 -32.35 18.36 1.10
CA ARG A 128 -33.37 19.39 1.38
C ARG A 128 -34.68 19.17 0.62
N HIS A 129 -34.61 18.56 -0.55
CA HIS A 129 -35.78 18.25 -1.37
C HIS A 129 -36.27 16.80 -1.22
N GLY A 130 -35.72 16.03 -0.27
CA GLY A 130 -36.17 14.67 0.04
C GLY A 130 -35.68 13.58 -0.91
N PHE A 131 -34.71 13.89 -1.79
CA PHE A 131 -34.16 12.92 -2.74
C PHE A 131 -33.13 11.97 -2.14
N VAL A 132 -32.62 12.25 -0.93
CA VAL A 132 -31.65 11.39 -0.23
C VAL A 132 -32.19 11.04 1.14
N ARG A 133 -32.23 9.75 1.47
CA ARG A 133 -32.49 9.30 2.85
C ARG A 133 -31.23 9.58 3.67
N LYS A 134 -31.36 10.30 4.79
CA LYS A 134 -30.30 10.38 5.80
C LYS A 134 -29.97 8.95 6.24
N ARG A 135 -28.73 8.51 6.03
CA ARG A 135 -28.19 7.29 6.62
C ARG A 135 -27.77 7.56 8.05
#